data_AF-A0A1M7G5U9-F1
#
_entry.id   AF-A0A1M7G5U9-F1
#
_cell.length_a   1.000
_cell.length_b   1.000
_cell.length_c   1.000
_cell.angle_alpha   90.00
_cell.angle_beta   90.00
_cell.angle_gamma   90.00
#
_symmetry.space_group_name_H-M   'P 1'
#
loop_
_entity.id
_entity.type
_entity.pdbx_description
1 polymer ?
#
loop_
_entity_poly.entity_id
_entity_poly.type
_entity_poly.pdbx_seq_one_letter_code
_entity_poly.pdbx_strand_id
1 'polypeptide(L)'
;MKKHFLLFIVVSCLFSTAYALESTTMNSGSIVNTWIWEKSIGGANNPYTATPKTIGFNKKIVFTPNGRVITYKNDVEIRNSTYQIEKGIGFFDQAEHDLITFEGKTYVIENLDNQNLTIVSNNQDAARTIYKR
;
A
#
# COMPACT_ATOMS: atom_id res chain seq x y z
N MET A 1 28.43 30.77 -53.13
CA MET A 1 27.01 30.38 -53.20
C MET A 1 26.90 29.00 -52.55
N LYS A 2 26.49 28.97 -51.28
CA LYS A 2 25.16 28.56 -50.78
C LYS A 2 24.94 27.04 -50.81
N LYS A 3 24.91 26.46 -49.60
CA LYS A 3 24.06 25.34 -49.10
C LYS A 3 24.34 24.00 -49.82
N HIS A 4 24.72 22.92 -49.14
CA HIS A 4 23.81 22.17 -48.26
C HIS A 4 24.60 21.46 -47.16
N PHE A 5 24.59 22.12 -46.01
CA PHE A 5 24.69 21.50 -44.69
C PHE A 5 23.37 20.74 -44.43
N LEU A 6 23.45 19.60 -43.75
CA LEU A 6 22.36 18.80 -43.16
C LEU A 6 21.51 17.97 -44.12
N LEU A 7 21.69 16.64 -44.03
CA LEU A 7 20.74 15.53 -44.26
C LEU A 7 21.64 14.31 -44.54
N PHE A 8 22.01 13.49 -43.56
CA PHE A 8 21.11 12.51 -42.96
C PHE A 8 21.73 12.07 -41.61
N ILE A 9 21.33 12.73 -40.52
CA ILE A 9 21.40 12.15 -39.17
C ILE A 9 20.14 11.31 -39.04
N VAL A 10 20.15 10.12 -39.63
CA VAL A 10 19.15 9.07 -39.39
C VAL A 10 19.93 7.77 -39.47
N VAL A 11 19.68 6.84 -38.55
CA VAL A 11 20.38 5.57 -38.37
C VAL A 11 21.57 5.63 -37.39
N SER A 12 21.30 6.13 -36.20
CA SER A 12 21.84 5.52 -34.98
C SER A 12 20.64 5.15 -34.13
N CYS A 13 20.21 3.90 -34.27
CA CYS A 13 19.10 3.32 -33.55
C CYS A 13 19.40 3.35 -32.04
N LEU A 14 18.94 4.40 -31.37
CA LEU A 14 18.79 4.45 -29.92
C LEU A 14 17.60 3.56 -29.55
N PHE A 15 17.78 2.24 -29.63
CA PHE A 15 16.98 1.32 -28.85
C PHE A 15 17.57 1.27 -27.45
N SER A 16 17.35 2.33 -26.68
CA SER A 16 17.37 2.25 -25.23
C SER A 16 16.17 1.40 -24.82
N THR A 17 16.36 0.08 -24.75
CA THR A 17 15.50 -0.77 -23.94
C THR A 17 15.67 -0.28 -22.52
N ALA A 18 14.77 0.59 -22.07
CA ALA A 18 14.62 0.87 -20.66
C ALA A 18 14.24 -0.47 -20.02
N TYR A 19 15.22 -1.12 -19.39
CA TYR A 19 14.94 -2.20 -18.46
C TYR A 19 13.93 -1.62 -17.47
N ALA A 20 12.72 -2.16 -17.47
CA ALA A 20 11.81 -1.95 -16.36
C ALA A 20 12.61 -2.34 -15.12
N LEU A 21 12.82 -1.38 -14.22
CA LEU A 21 13.42 -1.62 -12.93
C LEU A 21 12.46 -2.57 -12.20
N GLU A 22 12.68 -3.87 -12.38
CA GLU A 22 11.99 -4.92 -11.66
C GLU A 22 12.48 -4.78 -10.23
N SER A 23 11.73 -4.04 -9.41
CA SER A 23 11.98 -3.82 -7.99
C SER A 23 11.76 -5.13 -7.23
N THR A 24 12.67 -6.07 -7.45
CA THR A 24 12.70 -7.35 -6.75
C THR A 24 13.39 -7.14 -5.42
N THR A 25 12.69 -6.51 -4.47
CA THR A 25 13.16 -6.43 -3.07
C THR A 25 11.98 -6.41 -2.11
N MET A 26 11.61 -7.59 -1.59
CA MET A 26 11.55 -7.92 -0.15
C MET A 26 10.83 -9.26 0.04
N ASN A 27 11.60 -10.34 0.20
CA ASN A 27 11.10 -11.70 0.42
C ASN A 27 11.30 -12.16 1.87
N SER A 28 10.88 -11.34 2.83
CA SER A 28 10.68 -11.73 4.24
C SER A 28 9.66 -10.74 4.82
N GLY A 29 8.42 -11.17 5.11
CA GLY A 29 7.36 -10.27 5.57
C GLY A 29 6.68 -9.44 4.47
N SER A 30 6.58 -9.94 3.24
CA SER A 30 5.88 -9.21 2.16
C SER A 30 4.44 -8.89 2.55
N ILE A 31 4.07 -7.61 2.44
CA ILE A 31 2.69 -7.14 2.61
C ILE A 31 1.73 -7.75 1.58
N VAL A 32 2.26 -8.23 0.45
CA VAL A 32 1.52 -8.97 -0.57
C VAL A 32 1.02 -10.27 0.02
N ASN A 33 -0.25 -10.27 0.41
CA ASN A 33 -0.95 -11.43 0.95
C ASN A 33 -2.46 -11.16 1.04
N THR A 34 -3.19 -12.18 1.48
CA THR A 34 -4.53 -12.02 2.04
C THR A 34 -4.43 -11.74 3.53
N TRP A 35 -5.12 -10.71 3.97
CA TRP A 35 -5.15 -10.25 5.36
C TRP A 35 -6.61 -10.21 5.84
N ILE A 36 -6.95 -11.11 6.75
CA ILE A 36 -8.25 -11.23 7.38
C ILE A 36 -8.31 -10.25 8.55
N TRP A 37 -9.30 -9.38 8.52
CA TRP A 37 -9.47 -8.37 9.56
C TRP A 37 -9.93 -9.02 10.87
N GLU A 38 -9.15 -8.86 11.94
CA GLU A 38 -9.54 -9.32 13.27
C GLU A 38 -10.32 -8.25 14.02
N LYS A 39 -9.79 -7.02 14.03
CA LYS A 39 -10.39 -5.89 14.75
C LYS A 39 -9.85 -4.55 14.32
N SER A 40 -10.62 -3.50 14.60
CA SER A 40 -10.17 -2.11 14.58
C SER A 40 -10.38 -1.47 15.94
N ILE A 41 -9.44 -0.63 16.35
CA ILE A 41 -9.45 0.10 17.62
C ILE A 41 -9.41 1.59 17.28
N GLY A 42 -10.38 2.33 17.79
CA GLY A 42 -10.47 3.78 17.61
C GLY A 42 -9.39 4.54 18.36
N GLY A 43 -9.19 5.80 17.96
CA GLY A 43 -8.26 6.71 18.59
C GLY A 43 -8.57 7.09 20.02
N ALA A 44 -7.64 7.79 20.66
CA ALA A 44 -7.86 8.38 21.98
C ALA A 44 -9.06 9.35 21.99
N ASN A 45 -9.28 10.08 20.90
CA ASN A 45 -10.38 11.05 20.77
C ASN A 45 -11.73 10.42 20.41
N ASN A 46 -11.73 9.18 19.90
CA ASN A 46 -12.93 8.44 19.52
C ASN A 46 -12.74 6.94 19.76
N PRO A 47 -12.75 6.50 21.04
CA PRO A 47 -12.44 5.13 21.38
C PRO A 47 -13.58 4.20 20.98
N TYR A 48 -13.25 3.16 20.22
CA TYR A 48 -14.16 2.06 19.92
C TYR A 48 -13.37 0.77 19.70
N THR A 49 -14.06 -0.37 19.72
CA THR A 49 -13.52 -1.64 19.23
C THR A 49 -14.52 -2.29 18.30
N ALA A 50 -14.13 -2.41 17.03
CA ALA A 50 -14.89 -3.10 16.01
C ALA A 50 -14.27 -4.48 15.78
N THR A 51 -15.09 -5.52 15.76
CA THR A 51 -14.73 -6.90 15.44
C THR A 51 -15.78 -7.44 14.48
N PRO A 52 -15.54 -8.55 13.76
CA PRO A 52 -16.57 -9.18 12.93
C PRO A 52 -17.87 -9.44 13.69
N LYS A 53 -17.76 -9.83 14.97
CA LYS A 53 -18.91 -10.06 15.85
C LYS A 53 -19.69 -8.78 16.14
N THR A 54 -19.02 -7.65 16.42
CA THR A 54 -19.72 -6.41 16.77
C THR A 54 -20.32 -5.69 15.56
N ILE A 55 -19.72 -5.83 14.38
CA ILE A 55 -20.22 -5.18 13.15
C ILE A 55 -21.12 -6.08 12.29
N GLY A 56 -21.15 -7.40 12.55
CA GLY A 56 -22.00 -8.37 11.86
C GLY A 56 -21.50 -8.80 10.49
N PHE A 57 -20.21 -8.59 10.17
CA PHE A 57 -19.62 -9.04 8.91
C PHE A 57 -18.11 -9.22 8.98
N ASN A 58 -17.59 -10.11 8.13
CA ASN A 58 -16.16 -10.33 7.95
C ASN A 58 -15.59 -9.34 6.91
N LYS A 59 -14.35 -8.92 7.14
CA LYS A 59 -13.58 -8.14 6.16
C LYS A 59 -12.26 -8.86 5.88
N LYS A 60 -11.78 -8.79 4.65
CA LYS A 60 -10.40 -9.11 4.32
C LYS A 60 -9.89 -8.14 3.26
N ILE A 61 -8.59 -7.91 3.23
CA ILE A 61 -7.91 -7.17 2.18
C ILE A 61 -6.88 -8.07 1.52
N VAL A 62 -6.67 -7.91 0.21
CA VAL A 62 -5.66 -8.65 -0.55
C VAL A 62 -4.73 -7.65 -1.20
N PHE A 63 -3.48 -7.58 -0.74
CA PHE A 63 -2.42 -6.85 -1.44
C PHE A 63 -1.80 -7.78 -2.47
N THR A 64 -1.65 -7.28 -3.69
CA THR A 64 -1.22 -8.05 -4.85
C THR A 64 0.13 -7.54 -5.35
N PRO A 65 0.96 -8.38 -6.00
CA PRO A 65 2.28 -7.97 -6.49
C PRO A 65 2.25 -6.80 -7.50
N ASN A 66 1.13 -6.59 -8.19
CA ASN A 66 0.99 -5.53 -9.19
C ASN A 66 0.51 -4.19 -8.59
N GLY A 67 0.65 -3.99 -7.28
CA GLY A 67 0.34 -2.72 -6.64
C GLY A 67 -1.16 -2.48 -6.44
N ARG A 68 -1.99 -3.53 -6.43
CA ARG A 68 -3.43 -3.43 -6.12
C ARG A 68 -3.78 -3.96 -4.73
N VAL A 69 -4.72 -3.29 -4.09
CA VAL A 69 -5.40 -3.76 -2.87
C VAL A 69 -6.88 -3.98 -3.19
N ILE A 70 -7.37 -5.16 -2.81
CA ILE A 70 -8.76 -5.56 -3.01
C ILE A 70 -9.40 -5.74 -1.64
N THR A 71 -10.49 -5.02 -1.38
CA THR A 71 -11.22 -5.09 -0.12
C THR A 71 -12.49 -5.93 -0.30
N TYR A 72 -12.68 -6.90 0.58
CA TYR A 72 -13.83 -7.79 0.59
C TYR A 72 -14.67 -7.60 1.86
N LYS A 73 -15.98 -7.74 1.69
CA LYS A 73 -16.96 -7.85 2.79
C LYS A 73 -17.74 -9.14 2.61
N ASN A 74 -17.69 -10.03 3.59
CA ASN A 74 -18.30 -11.37 3.49
C ASN A 74 -17.95 -12.07 2.17
N ASP A 75 -16.67 -12.06 1.80
CA ASP A 75 -16.12 -12.63 0.57
C ASP A 75 -16.60 -12.02 -0.75
N VAL A 76 -17.41 -10.97 -0.70
CA VAL A 76 -17.79 -10.16 -1.87
C VAL A 76 -16.79 -9.02 -2.02
N GLU A 77 -16.18 -8.89 -3.20
CA GLU A 77 -15.34 -7.75 -3.55
C GLU A 77 -16.19 -6.47 -3.52
N ILE A 78 -15.80 -5.52 -2.68
CA ILE A 78 -16.48 -4.23 -2.56
C ILE A 78 -15.64 -3.07 -3.08
N ARG A 79 -14.34 -3.30 -3.27
CA ARG A 79 -13.42 -2.28 -3.76
C ARG A 79 -12.13 -2.89 -4.29
N ASN A 80 -11.56 -2.20 -5.27
CA ASN A 80 -10.30 -2.57 -5.87
C ASN A 80 -9.56 -1.29 -6.27
N SER A 81 -8.44 -0.99 -5.61
CA SER A 81 -7.68 0.25 -5.84
C SER A 81 -6.17 -0.03 -5.92
N THR A 82 -5.42 0.97 -6.38
CA THR A 82 -3.97 0.96 -6.23
C THR A 82 -3.59 1.17 -4.76
N TYR A 83 -2.44 0.64 -4.36
CA TYR A 83 -1.78 1.02 -3.13
C TYR A 83 -0.34 1.45 -3.42
N GLN A 84 0.22 2.27 -2.54
CA GLN A 84 1.61 2.71 -2.58
C GLN A 84 2.24 2.51 -1.21
N ILE A 85 3.49 2.06 -1.20
CA ILE A 85 4.32 1.97 -0.01
C ILE A 85 5.51 2.88 -0.17
N GLU A 86 5.78 3.71 0.83
CA GLU A 86 6.86 4.67 0.82
C GLU A 86 7.33 4.97 2.25
N LYS A 87 8.53 5.53 2.38
CA LYS A 87 8.96 6.14 3.64
C LYS A 87 8.31 7.51 3.79
N GLY A 88 7.87 7.83 5.00
CA GLY A 88 7.31 9.15 5.30
C GLY A 88 7.17 9.41 6.78
N ILE A 89 6.76 10.63 7.13
CA ILE A 89 6.71 11.09 8.52
C ILE A 89 5.41 10.63 9.19
N GLY A 90 5.55 10.04 10.37
CA GLY A 90 4.45 9.68 11.27
C GLY A 90 3.85 10.91 11.95
N PHE A 91 2.53 10.96 12.05
CA PHE A 91 1.80 12.10 12.61
C PHE A 91 2.15 12.34 14.09
N PHE A 92 2.37 11.28 14.89
CA PHE A 92 2.49 11.39 16.35
C PHE A 92 3.90 11.62 16.86
N ASP A 93 4.88 10.90 16.31
CA ASP A 93 6.26 10.94 16.77
C ASP A 93 7.17 11.78 15.87
N GLN A 94 6.65 12.25 14.72
CA GLN A 94 7.41 12.99 13.72
C GLN A 94 8.66 12.24 13.23
N ALA A 95 8.66 10.91 13.36
CA ALA A 95 9.74 10.05 12.90
C ALA A 95 9.41 9.46 11.52
N GLU A 96 10.43 8.94 10.84
CA GLU A 96 10.26 8.24 9.57
C GLU A 96 9.74 6.82 9.79
N HIS A 97 8.70 6.44 9.06
CA HIS A 97 8.07 5.12 9.10
C HIS A 97 7.84 4.58 7.70
N ASP A 98 7.61 3.27 7.60
CA ASP A 98 6.96 2.69 6.41
C ASP A 98 5.48 3.07 6.41
N LEU A 99 5.06 3.76 5.35
CA LEU A 99 3.68 4.15 5.12
C LEU A 99 3.07 3.31 4.03
N ILE A 100 1.77 3.03 4.16
CA ILE A 100 0.96 2.50 3.08
C ILE A 100 -0.25 3.40 2.82
N THR A 101 -0.42 3.77 1.56
CA THR A 101 -1.53 4.60 1.09
C THR A 101 -2.42 3.82 0.16
N PHE A 102 -3.71 3.76 0.46
CA PHE A 102 -4.74 3.20 -0.41
C PHE A 102 -6.08 3.83 -0.08
N GLU A 103 -6.99 3.84 -1.06
CA GLU A 103 -8.36 4.36 -0.88
C GLU A 103 -8.42 5.79 -0.31
N GLY A 104 -7.44 6.63 -0.64
CA GLY A 104 -7.33 8.01 -0.16
C GLY A 104 -6.95 8.15 1.32
N LYS A 105 -6.45 7.08 1.94
CA LYS A 105 -5.98 7.06 3.33
C LYS A 105 -4.54 6.59 3.40
N THR A 106 -3.77 7.22 4.27
CA THR A 106 -2.38 6.85 4.55
C THR A 106 -2.30 6.28 5.96
N TYR A 107 -1.56 5.19 6.08
CA TYR A 107 -1.36 4.47 7.32
C TYR A 107 0.12 4.27 7.59
N VAL A 108 0.52 4.31 8.86
CA VAL A 108 1.78 3.76 9.33
C VAL A 108 1.66 2.24 9.41
N ILE A 109 2.63 1.51 8.88
CA ILE A 109 2.77 0.07 9.08
C ILE A 109 3.45 -0.14 10.44
N GLU A 110 2.66 -0.41 11.48
CA GLU A 110 3.15 -0.57 12.86
C GLU A 110 3.74 -1.96 13.11
N ASN A 111 3.15 -3.00 12.51
CA ASN A 111 3.68 -4.36 12.54
C ASN A 111 3.41 -5.06 11.22
N LEU A 112 4.40 -5.77 10.69
CA LEU A 112 4.28 -6.62 9.52
C LEU A 112 5.21 -7.82 9.66
N ASP A 113 4.61 -8.99 9.82
CA ASP A 113 5.32 -10.26 9.86
C ASP A 113 4.62 -11.31 8.99
N ASN A 114 5.00 -12.59 9.12
CA ASN A 114 4.44 -13.66 8.30
C ASN A 114 3.00 -14.06 8.67
N GLN A 115 2.43 -13.54 9.75
CA GLN A 115 1.10 -13.87 10.26
C GLN A 115 0.27 -12.64 10.59
N ASN A 116 0.90 -11.51 10.95
CA ASN A 116 0.22 -10.33 11.45
C ASN A 116 0.54 -9.10 10.61
N LEU A 117 -0.48 -8.26 10.42
CA LEU A 117 -0.37 -6.92 9.87
C LEU A 117 -1.15 -5.97 10.78
N THR A 118 -0.47 -4.93 11.27
CA THR A 118 -1.10 -3.84 12.00
C THR A 118 -0.80 -2.54 11.28
N ILE A 119 -1.85 -1.83 10.90
CA ILE A 119 -1.76 -0.49 10.29
C ILE A 119 -2.46 0.53 11.19
N VAL A 120 -1.89 1.72 11.29
CA VAL A 120 -2.40 2.82 12.12
C VAL A 120 -2.65 4.02 11.23
N SER A 121 -3.82 4.65 11.33
CA SER A 121 -4.15 5.83 10.52
C SER A 121 -3.12 6.94 10.78
N ASN A 122 -2.46 7.44 9.73
CA ASN A 122 -1.42 8.47 9.87
C ASN A 122 -2.04 9.87 9.97
N ASN A 123 -2.86 10.08 11.01
CA ASN A 123 -3.57 11.31 11.30
C ASN A 123 -3.89 11.40 12.80
N GLN A 124 -4.55 12.49 13.22
CA GLN A 124 -4.89 12.72 14.63
C GLN A 124 -5.76 11.63 15.29
N ASP A 125 -6.52 10.85 14.52
CA ASP A 125 -7.35 9.78 15.08
C ASP A 125 -6.52 8.55 15.46
N ALA A 126 -5.39 8.27 14.80
CA ALA A 126 -4.56 7.09 15.14
C ALA A 126 -5.31 5.74 15.15
N ALA A 127 -6.45 5.63 14.46
CA ALA A 127 -7.24 4.40 14.50
C ALA A 127 -6.41 3.23 13.94
N ARG A 128 -6.31 2.16 14.74
CA ARG A 128 -5.51 0.98 14.46
C ARG A 128 -6.39 -0.11 13.85
N THR A 129 -5.91 -0.77 12.82
CA THR A 129 -6.55 -1.94 12.22
C THR A 129 -5.59 -3.12 12.22
N ILE A 130 -6.05 -4.25 12.75
CA ILE A 130 -5.25 -5.45 12.97
C ILE A 130 -5.81 -6.57 12.09
N TYR A 131 -4.90 -7.23 11.38
CA TYR A 131 -5.18 -8.32 10.48
C TYR A 131 -4.31 -9.54 10.80
N LYS A 132 -4.81 -10.71 10.39
CA LYS A 132 -4.08 -11.98 10.36
C LYS A 132 -4.15 -12.66 9.01
N ARG A 133 -3.20 -13.55 8.74
CA ARG A 133 -3.25 -14.46 7.59
C ARG A 133 -4.13 -15.68 7.87
#